data_AF-A0A1V2VT17-F1
#
_entry.id   AF-A0A1V2VT17-F1
#
_cell.length_a   1.000
_cell.length_b   1.000
_cell.length_c   1.000
_cell.angle_alpha   90.00
_cell.angle_beta   90.00
_cell.angle_gamma   90.00
#
_symmetry.space_group_name_H-M   'P 1'
#
loop_
_entity.id
_entity.type
_entity.pdbx_description
1 polymer ?
#
loop_
_entity_poly.entity_id
_entity_poly.type
_entity_poly.pdbx_seq_one_letter_code
_entity_poly.pdbx_strand_id
1 'polypeptide(L)' 'MPWNDERYPPSMRNLPPPVRGKAIEIANALLRQGRTEVSAIRLAIAQAKRWGMCMSSFVAAGDGQVDE' A
#
# COMPACT_ATOMS: atom_id res chain seq x y z
N MET A 1 -2.05 10.61 -13.91
CA MET A 1 -3.32 10.78 -13.18
C MET A 1 -3.10 10.34 -11.73
N PRO A 2 -3.70 10.99 -10.72
CA PRO A 2 -3.64 10.48 -9.36
C PRO A 2 -4.49 9.19 -9.29
N TRP A 3 -3.92 8.14 -8.71
CA TRP A 3 -4.62 6.89 -8.42
C TRP A 3 -5.45 7.04 -7.14
N ASN A 4 -6.54 6.29 -7.03
CA ASN A 4 -7.44 6.27 -5.86
C ASN A 4 -7.86 4.83 -5.53
N ASP A 5 -8.50 4.61 -4.37
CA ASP A 5 -8.83 3.25 -3.91
C ASP A 5 -9.83 2.52 -4.83
N GLU A 6 -10.58 3.25 -5.65
CA GLU A 6 -11.52 2.68 -6.64
C GLU A 6 -10.88 2.53 -8.03
N ARG A 7 -9.85 3.33 -8.34
CA ARG A 7 -9.15 3.32 -9.62
C ARG A 7 -7.66 3.24 -9.35
N TYR A 8 -7.17 2.01 -9.23
CA TYR A 8 -5.77 1.65 -9.04
C TYR A 8 -5.29 0.75 -10.20
N PRO A 9 -3.97 0.71 -10.48
CA PRO A 9 -3.45 -0.14 -11.55
C PRO A 9 -3.65 -1.63 -11.21
N PRO A 10 -3.81 -2.51 -12.21
CA PRO A 10 -4.06 -3.94 -11.98
C PRO A 10 -2.96 -4.60 -11.13
N SER A 11 -1.73 -4.09 -11.16
CA SER A 11 -0.60 -4.53 -10.33
C SER A 11 -0.84 -4.38 -8.82
N MET A 12 -1.75 -3.48 -8.39
CA MET A 12 -2.14 -3.28 -7.00
C MET A 12 -3.38 -4.07 -6.59
N ARG A 13 -4.06 -4.77 -7.52
CA ARG A 13 -5.30 -5.50 -7.25
C ARG A 13 -5.16 -6.63 -6.24
N ASN A 14 -4.02 -7.30 -6.22
CA ASN A 14 -3.74 -8.44 -5.34
C ASN A 14 -3.11 -8.01 -4.00
N LEU A 15 -3.07 -6.71 -3.70
CA LEU A 15 -2.57 -6.21 -2.42
C LEU A 15 -3.72 -6.10 -1.40
N PRO A 16 -3.45 -6.35 -0.11
CA PRO A 16 -4.48 -6.17 0.91
C PRO A 16 -4.88 -4.68 0.99
N PRO A 17 -6.15 -4.36 1.35
CA PRO A 17 -6.66 -2.99 1.38
C PRO A 17 -5.76 -1.95 2.09
N PRO A 18 -5.18 -2.22 3.29
CA PRO A 18 -4.31 -1.25 3.95
C PRO A 18 -2.99 -0.99 3.19
N VAL A 19 -2.44 -2.03 2.56
CA VAL A 19 -1.21 -1.93 1.74
C VAL A 19 -1.50 -1.21 0.43
N ARG A 20 -2.68 -1.45 -0.18
CA ARG A 20 -3.10 -0.80 -1.41
C ARG A 20 -3.25 0.71 -1.23
N GLY A 21 -3.94 1.13 -0.18
CA GLY A 21 -4.07 2.56 0.18
C GLY A 21 -2.69 3.20 0.33
N LYS A 22 -1.77 2.53 1.04
CA LYS A 22 -0.40 3.03 1.22
C LYS A 22 0.39 3.11 -0.08
N ALA A 23 0.22 2.14 -0.97
CA ALA A 23 0.86 2.15 -2.29
C ALA A 23 0.34 3.31 -3.15
N ILE A 24 -0.96 3.59 -3.12
CA ILE A 24 -1.57 4.70 -3.88
C ILE A 24 -0.99 6.05 -3.42
N GLU A 25 -0.88 6.28 -2.11
CA GLU A 25 -0.27 7.50 -1.55
C GLU A 25 1.16 7.72 -2.07
N ILE A 26 1.98 6.67 -2.02
CA ILE A 26 3.39 6.71 -2.44
C ILE A 26 3.49 6.90 -3.95
N ALA A 27 2.67 6.21 -4.74
CA ALA A 27 2.65 6.34 -6.19
C ALA A 27 2.29 7.77 -6.61
N ASN A 28 1.27 8.37 -5.99
CA ASN A 28 0.86 9.75 -6.24
C ASN A 28 1.98 10.74 -5.88
N ALA A 29 2.69 10.52 -4.77
CA ALA A 29 3.84 11.33 -4.40
C ALA A 29 5.00 11.23 -5.42
N LEU A 30 5.26 10.04 -5.97
CA LEU A 30 6.31 9.82 -6.97
C LEU A 30 5.94 10.42 -8.33
N LEU A 31 4.67 10.35 -8.73
CA LEU A 31 4.17 11.00 -9.94
C LEU A 31 4.32 12.52 -9.87
N ARG A 32 4.04 13.14 -8.71
CA ARG A 32 4.27 14.58 -8.50
C ARG A 32 5.74 14.97 -8.60
N GLN A 33 6.66 14.05 -8.29
CA GLN A 33 8.10 14.26 -8.46
C GLN A 33 8.58 14.08 -9.90
N GLY A 34 7.67 13.84 -10.87
CA GLY A 34 8.02 13.65 -12.28
C GLY A 34 8.57 12.26 -12.61
N ARG A 35 8.41 11.27 -11.72
CA ARG A 35 8.79 9.87 -12.04
C ARG A 35 7.78 9.25 -13.01
N THR A 36 8.27 8.31 -13.81
CA THR A 36 7.42 7.57 -14.74
C THR A 36 6.40 6.70 -13.99
N GLU A 37 5.19 6.58 -14.55
CA GLU A 37 4.07 5.86 -13.94
C GLU A 37 4.44 4.41 -13.58
N VAL A 38 5.06 3.69 -14.51
CA VAL A 38 5.50 2.30 -14.30
C VAL A 38 6.52 2.17 -13.17
N SER A 39 7.44 3.14 -13.05
CA SER A 39 8.45 3.14 -11.97
C SER A 39 7.83 3.53 -10.62
N ALA A 40 6.92 4.52 -10.63
CA ALA A 40 6.19 4.95 -9.45
C ALA A 40 5.37 3.79 -8.87
N ILE A 41 4.65 3.05 -9.71
CA ILE A 41 3.85 1.89 -9.31
C ILE A 41 4.73 0.80 -8.68
N ARG A 42 5.84 0.42 -9.33
CA ARG A 42 6.73 -0.63 -8.81
C ARG A 42 7.33 -0.27 -7.45
N LEU A 43 7.84 0.95 -7.32
CA LEU A 43 8.44 1.43 -6.07
C LEU A 43 7.39 1.54 -4.96
N ALA A 44 6.21 2.06 -5.29
CA ALA A 44 5.10 2.16 -4.35
C ALA A 44 4.64 0.79 -3.82
N ILE A 45 4.49 -0.20 -4.70
CA ILE A 45 4.12 -1.58 -4.31
C ILE A 45 5.19 -2.17 -3.40
N ALA A 46 6.47 -2.01 -3.72
CA ALA A 46 7.57 -2.54 -2.91
C ALA A 46 7.57 -1.92 -1.50
N GLN A 47 7.46 -0.60 -1.40
CA GLN A 47 7.43 0.11 -0.13
C GLN A 47 6.17 -0.23 0.69
N ALA A 48 5.02 -0.35 0.05
CA ALA A 48 3.78 -0.70 0.71
C ALA A 48 3.76 -2.14 1.21
N LYS A 49 4.31 -3.10 0.43
CA LYS A 49 4.48 -4.49 0.87
C LYS A 49 5.37 -4.58 2.10
N ARG A 50 6.47 -3.83 2.13
CA ARG A 50 7.35 -3.76 3.30
C ARG A 50 6.64 -3.19 4.52
N TRP A 51 5.83 -2.15 4.34
CA TRP A 51 5.01 -1.58 5.40
C TRP A 51 3.99 -2.59 5.95
N GLY A 52 3.27 -3.30 5.07
CA GLY A 52 2.33 -4.36 5.45
C GLY A 52 3.01 -5.48 6.23
N MET A 53 4.15 -5.98 5.74
CA MET A 53 4.92 -7.04 6.41
C MET A 53 5.38 -6.61 7.81
N CYS A 54 5.82 -5.35 7.95
CA CYS A 54 6.25 -4.82 9.24
C CYS A 54 5.08 -4.69 10.23
N MET A 55 3.89 -4.30 9.76
CA MET A 55 2.67 -4.22 10.59
C MET A 55 2.17 -5.61 10.98
N SER A 56 2.26 -6.60 10.09
CA SER A 56 1.89 -7.99 10.36
C SER A 56 2.73 -8.62 11.48
N SER A 57 3.99 -8.21 11.63
CA SER A 57 4.85 -8.67 12.73
C SER A 57 4.56 -7.96 14.06
N PHE A 58 3.81 -6.85 14.07
CA PHE A 58 3.50 -6.09 15.28
C PHE A 58 2.09 -6.35 15.81
N VAL A 59 1.12 -6.68 14.94
CA VAL A 59 -0.27 -6.96 15.33
C VAL A 59 -0.52 -8.38 15.87
N ALA A 60 0.51 -9.24 15.89
CA ALA A 60 0.42 -10.60 16.43
C ALA A 60 0.59 -10.68 17.98
N ALA A 61 0.72 -9.54 18.68
CA ALA A 61 0.86 -9.48 20.14
C ALA A 61 -0.32 -8.79 20.84
N GLY A 62 -1.52 -8.86 20.25
CA GLY A 62 -2.73 -8.24 20.79
C GLY A 62 -3.98 -9.07 20.52
N ASP A 63 -3.93 -10.37 20.80
CA ASP A 63 -5.15 -11.14 21.07
C ASP A 63 -5.64 -10.74 22.47
N GLY A 64 -6.36 -9.62 22.52
CA GLY A 64 -7.20 -9.23 23.64
C GLY A 64 -8.63 -9.57 23.27
N GLN A 65 -8.97 -10.86 23.25
CA GLN A 65 -10.35 -11.34 23.26
C GLN A 65 -11.00 -10.83 24.56
N VAL A 66 -11.68 -9.69 24.48
CA VAL A 66 -12.72 -9.32 25.44
C VAL A 66 -14.01 -9.96 24.93
N ASP A 67 -14.20 -11.24 25.27
CA ASP A 67 -15.55 -11.79 25.35
C ASP A 67 -16.17 -11.31 26.66
N GLU A 68 -17.38 -10.76 26.53
CA GLU A 68 -18.26 -10.24 27.58
C GLU A 68 -18.73 -11.34 28.55
#